data_AF-A0A699Y0Q5-F1
#
_entry.id   AF-A0A699Y0Q5-F1
#
_cell.length_a   1.000
_cell.length_b   1.000
_cell.length_c   1.000
_cell.angle_alpha   90.00
_cell.angle_beta   90.00
_cell.angle_gamma   90.00
#
_symmetry.space_group_name_H-M   'P 1'
#
loop_
_entity.id
_entity.type
_entity.pdbx_description
1 polymer ?
#
loop_
_entity_poly.entity_id
_entity_poly.type
_entity_poly.pdbx_seq_one_letter_code
_entity_poly.pdbx_strand_id
1 'polypeptide(L)' 'DEDDDDEEEEHPALADCIPPPPALRVMARISFRPQLPTLSFTKEDAERFLAMPNPPPSPLTQLSSPLPQIPSPLLPAL' A
#
# COMPACT_ATOMS: atom_id res chain seq x y z
N ASP A 1 50.54 46.94 -24.07
CA ASP A 1 50.99 46.47 -22.76
C ASP A 1 50.01 47.01 -21.74
N GLU A 2 48.99 46.29 -21.32
CA GLU A 2 48.72 44.83 -21.27
C GLU A 2 47.18 44.70 -21.42
N ASP A 3 46.63 44.00 -22.42
CA ASP A 3 46.49 42.53 -22.55
C ASP A 3 45.83 41.93 -21.30
N ASP A 4 44.51 41.69 -21.32
CA ASP A 4 43.94 40.35 -21.62
C ASP A 4 44.24 39.40 -20.45
N ASP A 5 43.36 39.30 -19.46
CA ASP A 5 42.51 38.11 -19.31
C ASP A 5 41.46 38.41 -18.24
N ASP A 6 40.24 38.80 -18.63
CA ASP A 6 39.07 38.41 -17.84
C ASP A 6 38.55 37.20 -18.58
N GLU A 7 39.15 36.04 -18.25
CA GLU A 7 38.69 34.72 -18.65
C GLU A 7 37.27 34.58 -18.10
N GLU A 8 36.30 35.14 -18.84
CA GLU A 8 34.91 34.73 -18.83
C GLU A 8 35.00 33.23 -19.12
N GLU A 9 35.07 32.44 -18.04
CA GLU A 9 34.96 30.99 -18.03
C GLU A 9 33.55 30.69 -18.54
N GLU A 10 33.39 30.87 -19.85
CA GLU A 10 32.24 30.54 -20.64
C GLU A 10 32.08 29.06 -20.39
N HIS A 11 31.19 28.70 -19.46
CA HIS A 11 30.76 27.33 -19.28
C HIS A 11 30.08 26.94 -20.61
N PRO A 12 30.77 26.27 -21.55
CA PRO A 12 30.20 25.91 -22.83
C PRO A 12 29.49 24.58 -22.59
N ALA A 13 28.45 24.63 -21.75
CA ALA A 13 27.71 23.46 -21.29
C ALA A 13 26.29 23.78 -20.80
N LEU A 14 25.83 25.03 -20.93
CA LEU A 14 24.45 25.40 -20.59
C LEU A 14 23.58 25.70 -21.83
N ALA A 15 24.17 26.11 -22.95
CA ALA A 15 23.44 26.37 -24.20
C ALA A 15 23.05 25.08 -24.95
N ASP A 16 23.81 24.00 -24.78
CA ASP A 16 23.49 22.67 -25.33
C ASP A 16 22.66 21.81 -24.36
N CYS A 17 22.18 22.40 -23.26
CA CYS A 17 21.33 21.68 -22.32
C CYS A 17 19.95 21.47 -22.91
N ILE A 18 19.65 20.23 -23.33
CA ILE A 18 18.31 19.83 -23.76
C ILE A 18 17.36 19.98 -22.56
N PRO A 19 16.32 20.84 -22.64
CA PRO A 19 15.38 20.97 -21.54
C PRO A 19 14.71 19.62 -21.29
N PRO A 20 14.48 19.23 -20.02
CA PRO A 20 13.83 17.96 -19.73
C PRO A 20 12.50 17.90 -20.49
N PRO A 21 12.23 16.81 -21.21
CA PRO A 21 11.03 16.71 -22.02
C PRO A 21 9.79 16.94 -21.14
N PRO A 22 8.73 17.58 -21.67
CA PRO A 22 7.52 17.86 -20.90
C PRO A 22 7.00 16.56 -20.29
N ALA A 23 7.10 16.44 -18.97
CA ALA A 23 6.69 15.24 -18.27
C ALA A 23 5.15 15.17 -18.27
N LEU A 24 4.58 14.34 -19.14
CA LEU A 24 3.16 13.96 -19.08
C LEU A 24 2.93 13.14 -17.80
N ARG A 25 2.55 13.82 -16.72
CA ARG A 25 2.19 13.17 -15.46
C ARG A 25 0.78 12.59 -15.57
N VAL A 26 0.69 11.31 -15.89
CA VAL A 26 -0.56 10.54 -15.81
C VAL A 26 -0.84 10.27 -14.34
N MET A 27 -1.65 11.11 -13.72
CA MET A 27 -2.09 10.93 -12.35
C MET A 27 -3.26 9.94 -12.34
N ALA A 28 -3.01 8.71 -11.92
CA ALA A 28 -4.07 7.72 -11.76
C ALA A 28 -5.03 8.18 -10.66
N ARG A 29 -6.27 8.48 -11.03
CA ARG A 29 -7.33 8.81 -10.07
C ARG A 29 -7.82 7.52 -9.45
N ILE A 30 -7.34 7.20 -8.26
CA ILE A 30 -7.92 6.14 -7.44
C ILE A 30 -9.08 6.73 -6.63
N SER A 31 -10.27 6.17 -6.78
CA SER A 31 -11.41 6.53 -5.94
C SER A 31 -11.48 5.58 -4.76
N PHE A 32 -11.44 6.12 -3.54
CA PHE A 32 -11.84 5.38 -2.36
C PHE A 32 -13.37 5.39 -2.30
N ARG A 33 -13.98 4.21 -2.22
CA ARG A 33 -15.39 4.16 -1.86
C ARG A 33 -15.51 4.70 -0.43
N PRO A 34 -16.48 5.58 -0.14
CA PRO A 34 -16.75 5.95 1.24
C PRO A 34 -16.95 4.66 2.04
N GLN A 35 -16.35 4.61 3.23
CA GLN A 35 -16.52 3.48 4.14
C GLN A 35 -17.99 3.19 4.25
N LEU A 36 -18.38 1.93 4.01
CA LEU A 36 -19.75 1.51 4.20
C LEU A 36 -20.11 1.94 5.64
N PRO A 37 -21.21 2.67 5.86
CA PRO A 37 -21.63 2.99 7.21
C PRO A 37 -21.56 1.70 8.01
N THR A 38 -20.69 1.67 9.02
CA THR A 38 -20.65 0.57 9.97
C THR A 38 -22.08 0.45 10.45
N LEU A 39 -22.74 -0.64 10.05
CA LEU A 39 -24.10 -0.95 10.47
C LEU A 39 -24.13 -0.67 11.97
N SER A 40 -24.94 0.30 12.40
CA SER A 40 -25.10 0.58 13.82
C SER A 40 -25.77 -0.67 14.39
N PHE A 41 -24.98 -1.56 14.95
CA PHE A 41 -25.47 -2.83 15.45
C PHE A 41 -26.39 -2.54 16.62
N THR A 42 -27.70 -2.62 16.35
CA THR A 42 -28.72 -2.42 17.38
C THR A 42 -28.91 -3.71 18.18
N LYS A 43 -29.51 -3.61 19.37
CA LYS A 43 -29.90 -4.80 20.15
C LYS A 43 -30.81 -5.71 19.33
N GLU A 44 -31.72 -5.11 18.55
CA GLU A 44 -32.64 -5.83 17.66
C GLU A 44 -31.88 -6.53 16.51
N ASP A 45 -30.78 -5.97 16.01
CA ASP A 45 -29.93 -6.68 15.05
C ASP A 45 -29.24 -7.87 15.71
N ALA A 46 -28.74 -7.72 16.94
CA ALA A 46 -28.17 -8.83 17.70
C ALA A 46 -29.16 -9.98 17.88
N GLU A 47 -30.39 -9.66 18.26
CA GLU A 47 -31.48 -10.63 18.41
C GLU A 47 -31.79 -11.34 17.09
N ARG A 48 -31.82 -10.60 15.97
CA ARG A 48 -31.99 -11.20 14.63
C ARG A 48 -30.82 -12.10 14.25
N PHE A 49 -29.58 -11.69 14.53
CA PHE A 49 -28.38 -12.47 14.24
C PHE A 49 -28.36 -13.79 15.03
N LEU A 50 -28.77 -13.78 16.30
CA LEU A 50 -28.88 -14.97 17.13
C LEU A 50 -30.06 -15.88 16.73
N ALA A 51 -31.09 -15.30 16.11
CA ALA A 51 -32.24 -16.05 15.57
C ALA A 51 -31.97 -16.68 14.20
N MET A 52 -30.87 -16.33 13.51
CA MET A 52 -30.51 -16.97 12.25
C MET A 52 -30.05 -18.42 12.50
N PRO A 53 -30.45 -19.38 11.65
CA PRO A 53 -29.99 -20.76 11.77
C PRO A 53 -28.48 -20.84 11.54
N ASN A 54 -27.81 -21.66 12.35
CA ASN A 54 -26.38 -21.92 12.17
C ASN A 54 -26.14 -22.55 10.78
N PRO A 55 -25.14 -22.08 10.03
CA PRO A 55 -24.76 -22.76 8.80
C PRO A 55 -24.27 -24.18 9.12
N PRO A 56 -24.50 -25.15 8.22
CA PRO A 56 -23.93 -26.47 8.38
C PRO A 56 -22.39 -26.38 8.47
N PRO A 57 -21.73 -27.30 9.17
CA PRO A 57 -20.28 -27.33 9.20
C PRO A 57 -19.76 -27.43 7.77
N SER A 58 -18.79 -26.57 7.42
CA SER A 58 -18.11 -26.66 6.14
C SER A 58 -17.52 -28.07 5.99
N PRO A 59 -17.67 -28.73 4.83
CA PRO A 59 -16.97 -29.98 4.60
C PRO A 59 -15.47 -29.69 4.76
N LEU A 60 -14.83 -30.39 5.68
CA LEU A 60 -13.37 -30.44 5.77
C LEU A 60 -12.88 -31.15 4.51
N THR A 61 -12.82 -30.40 3.41
CA THR A 61 -12.28 -30.90 2.15
C THR A 61 -10.82 -31.27 2.38
N GLN A 62 -10.33 -32.26 1.62
CA GLN A 62 -8.92 -32.64 1.57
C GLN A 62 -7.98 -31.48 1.16
N LEU A 63 -8.54 -30.31 0.82
CA LEU A 63 -7.81 -29.09 0.50
C LEU A 63 -7.39 -28.29 1.74
N SER A 64 -7.78 -28.70 2.95
CA SER A 64 -7.25 -28.09 4.17
C SER A 64 -5.75 -28.42 4.27
N SER A 65 -4.90 -27.45 3.96
CA SER A 65 -3.47 -27.56 4.24
C SER A 65 -3.25 -27.58 5.76
N PRO A 66 -2.23 -28.30 6.27
CA PRO A 66 -1.84 -28.21 7.67
C PRO A 66 -1.56 -26.74 8.03
N LEU A 67 -1.91 -26.35 9.26
CA LEU A 67 -1.56 -25.05 9.81
C LEU A 67 -0.03 -24.87 9.73
N PRO A 68 0.49 -23.70 9.34
CA PRO A 68 1.93 -23.46 9.32
C PRO A 68 2.53 -23.79 10.69
N GLN A 69 3.52 -24.67 10.71
CA GLN A 69 4.26 -24.98 11.94
C GLN A 69 5.15 -23.78 12.28
N ILE A 70 4.83 -23.11 13.38
CA ILE A 70 5.73 -22.13 13.98
C ILE A 70 6.64 -22.85 15.00
N PRO A 71 7.93 -22.50 15.08
CA PRO A 71 8.80 -23.01 16.13
C PRO A 71 8.24 -22.63 17.51
N SER A 72 8.33 -23.57 18.46
CA SER A 72 8.01 -23.27 19.86
C SER A 72 8.94 -22.18 20.40
N PRO A 73 8.45 -21.25 21.23
CA PRO A 73 9.31 -20.29 21.90
C PRO A 73 10.28 -21.00 22.84
N LEU A 74 11.52 -20.49 22.93
CA LEU A 74 12.49 -20.96 23.92
C LEU A 74 12.00 -20.56 25.31
N LEU A 75 11.76 -21.56 26.16
CA LEU A 75 11.47 -21.33 27.57
C LEU A 75 12.77 -20.95 28.30
N PRO A 76 12.76 -19.99 29.22
CA PRO A 76 13.94 -19.65 30.01
C PRO A 76 14.38 -20.85 30.86
N ALA A 77 15.69 -21.13 30.87
CA ALA A 77 16.28 -22.09 31.80
C ALA A 77 16.35 -21.45 33.20
N LEU A 78 15.95 -22.21 34.23
CA LEU A 78 16.09 -21.85 35.64
C LEU A 78 17.53 -22.01 36.12
#